data_AF-A0AAV2AHY7-F1
#
_entry.id   AF-A0AAV2AHY7-F1
#
_cell.length_a   1.000
_cell.length_b   1.000
_cell.length_c   1.000
_cell.angle_alpha   90.00
_cell.angle_beta   90.00
_cell.angle_gamma   90.00
#
_symmetry.space_group_name_H-M   'P 1'
#
loop_
_entity.id
_entity.type
_entity.pdbx_description
1 polymer ?
#
loop_
_entity_poly.entity_id
_entity_poly.type
_entity_poly.pdbx_seq_one_letter_code
_entity_poly.pdbx_strand_id
1 'polypeptide(L)'
;MDWAWWTGSLAPNSPYLSSLALIKRVVYHDPVLFEMDLVSRLACAAAIKETPGVFAHVRQSVVRLCQDLLKCNKMSDKSWVYKWMEPALGKGIITCSGEKAKFLRRLLMPSFHTDAVRKHLKVFIEESETLVNVLKEETNKEFTNIENFITLCTIDIVLETMLGTKMDVLKNGNLLYKTALERAEDIFISRLYKPWLWPSFIFWNTTHGKEFKQYMNVLDEITKRAR
;
A
#
# COMPACT_ATOMS: atom_id res chain seq x y z
N MET A 1 25.32 -19.16 -0.64
CA MET A 1 25.76 -19.66 0.68
C MET A 1 25.17 -21.04 0.84
N ASP A 2 26.04 -22.04 1.08
CA ASP A 2 25.65 -23.44 1.13
C ASP A 2 25.10 -23.80 2.53
N TRP A 3 23.82 -24.19 2.60
CA TRP A 3 23.10 -24.45 3.85
C TRP A 3 23.37 -25.85 4.40
N ALA A 4 23.97 -26.73 3.60
CA ALA A 4 24.24 -28.12 3.95
C ALA A 4 25.05 -28.26 5.26
N TRP A 5 25.94 -27.30 5.53
CA TRP A 5 26.76 -27.27 6.75
C TRP A 5 25.93 -27.02 8.03
N TRP A 6 24.86 -26.22 7.95
CA TRP A 6 24.01 -25.90 9.11
C TRP A 6 22.90 -26.93 9.34
N THR A 7 22.31 -27.47 8.26
CA THR A 7 21.29 -28.53 8.37
C THR A 7 21.88 -29.87 8.78
N GLY A 8 23.15 -30.13 8.44
CA GLY A 8 23.86 -31.35 8.85
C GLY A 8 24.12 -31.48 10.36
N SER A 9 23.95 -30.39 11.12
CA SER A 9 24.10 -30.36 12.58
C SER A 9 22.78 -30.56 13.34
N LEU A 10 21.64 -30.57 12.65
CA LEU A 10 20.31 -30.75 13.25
C LEU A 10 19.85 -32.20 13.02
N ALA A 11 19.41 -32.86 14.09
CA ALA A 11 18.85 -34.21 13.98
C ALA A 11 17.66 -34.22 12.98
N PRO A 12 17.48 -35.27 12.17
CA PRO A 12 16.47 -35.32 11.09
C PRO A 12 15.01 -35.14 11.56
N ASN A 13 14.74 -35.28 12.87
CA ASN A 13 13.43 -35.05 13.48
C ASN A 13 13.36 -33.76 14.32
N SER A 14 14.27 -32.81 14.09
CA SER A 14 14.31 -31.57 14.85
C SER A 14 13.12 -30.66 14.49
N PRO A 15 12.40 -30.11 15.49
CA PRO A 15 11.28 -29.19 15.25
C PRO A 15 11.71 -27.91 14.49
N TYR A 16 13.01 -27.60 14.45
CA TYR A 16 13.55 -26.43 13.75
C TYR A 16 13.71 -26.61 12.23
N LEU A 17 13.61 -27.84 11.70
CA LEU A 17 13.75 -28.08 10.26
C LEU A 17 12.57 -27.52 9.46
N SER A 18 11.36 -27.54 10.04
CA SER A 18 10.16 -26.97 9.42
C SER A 18 10.23 -25.44 9.37
N SER A 19 10.69 -24.79 10.45
CA SER A 19 10.86 -23.33 10.50
C SER A 19 11.99 -22.86 9.58
N LEU A 20 13.08 -23.61 9.48
CA LEU A 20 14.17 -23.34 8.54
C LEU A 20 13.76 -23.50 7.08
N ALA A 21 12.95 -24.52 6.75
CA ALA A 21 12.40 -24.68 5.40
C ALA A 21 11.49 -23.51 5.02
N LEU A 22 10.67 -23.03 5.97
CA LEU A 22 9.79 -21.88 5.78
C LEU A 22 10.59 -20.59 5.61
N ILE A 23 11.62 -20.36 6.43
CA ILE A 23 12.55 -19.21 6.29
C ILE A 23 13.27 -19.27 4.94
N LYS A 24 13.75 -20.45 4.52
CA LYS A 24 14.44 -20.62 3.23
C LYS A 24 13.52 -20.26 2.06
N ARG A 25 12.26 -20.70 2.11
CA ARG A 25 11.24 -20.36 1.12
C ARG A 25 10.98 -18.85 1.10
N VAL A 26 10.63 -18.30 2.26
CA VAL A 26 10.26 -16.89 2.44
C VAL A 26 11.38 -15.92 2.13
N VAL A 27 12.66 -16.27 2.31
CA VAL A 27 13.79 -15.32 2.13
C VAL A 27 14.52 -15.50 0.80
N TYR A 28 14.61 -16.72 0.25
CA TYR A 28 15.50 -17.02 -0.88
C TYR A 28 14.82 -17.56 -2.13
N HIS A 29 13.70 -18.28 -2.02
CA HIS A 29 13.09 -18.93 -3.19
C HIS A 29 12.00 -18.11 -3.87
N ASP A 30 11.29 -17.26 -3.12
CA ASP A 30 10.32 -16.35 -3.73
C ASP A 30 11.06 -15.11 -4.30
N PRO A 31 10.97 -14.80 -5.60
CA PRO A 31 11.63 -13.66 -6.20
C PRO A 31 11.05 -12.36 -5.64
N VAL A 32 11.91 -11.48 -5.13
CA VAL A 32 11.52 -10.16 -4.64
C VAL A 32 11.15 -9.30 -5.84
N LEU A 33 9.85 -9.08 -6.02
CA LEU A 33 9.37 -8.19 -7.08
C LEU A 33 9.47 -6.70 -6.66
N PHE A 34 9.43 -6.39 -5.35
CA PHE A 34 9.37 -5.01 -4.81
C PHE A 34 10.15 -4.80 -3.51
N GLU A 35 10.58 -3.56 -3.23
CA GLU A 35 11.27 -3.18 -1.99
C GLU A 35 10.39 -3.30 -0.73
N MET A 36 9.08 -3.05 -0.85
CA MET A 36 8.11 -3.27 0.23
C MET A 36 7.90 -4.76 0.55
N ASP A 37 8.10 -5.63 -0.44
CA ASP A 37 8.04 -7.07 -0.27
C ASP A 37 9.27 -7.57 0.52
N LEU A 38 10.45 -6.96 0.30
CA LEU A 38 11.62 -7.22 1.14
C LEU A 38 11.38 -6.88 2.62
N VAL A 39 10.78 -5.72 2.90
CA VAL A 39 10.45 -5.31 4.27
C VAL A 39 9.41 -6.25 4.89
N SER A 40 8.39 -6.65 4.14
CA SER A 40 7.35 -7.60 4.58
C SER A 40 7.93 -9.00 4.84
N ARG A 41 8.85 -9.48 4.00
CA ARG A 41 9.58 -10.75 4.18
C ARG A 41 10.49 -10.71 5.40
N LEU A 42 11.19 -9.59 5.61
CA LEU A 42 12.00 -9.37 6.81
C LEU A 42 11.14 -9.31 8.06
N ALA A 43 9.97 -8.66 8.01
CA ALA A 43 9.02 -8.61 9.11
C ALA A 43 8.39 -9.99 9.41
N CYS A 44 8.02 -10.74 8.38
CA CYS A 44 7.48 -12.09 8.50
C CYS A 44 8.54 -13.07 9.06
N ALA A 45 9.77 -13.02 8.54
CA ALA A 45 10.90 -13.75 9.09
C ALA A 45 11.22 -13.33 10.54
N ALA A 46 11.03 -12.05 10.88
CA ALA A 46 11.18 -11.54 12.23
C ALA A 46 10.06 -11.97 13.20
N ALA A 47 8.91 -12.42 12.70
CA ALA A 47 7.77 -12.86 13.51
C ALA A 47 7.85 -14.35 13.91
N ILE A 48 8.74 -15.13 13.29
CA ILE A 48 8.94 -16.55 13.59
C ILE A 48 9.58 -16.69 14.98
N LYS A 49 8.86 -17.32 15.91
CA LYS A 49 9.29 -17.47 17.31
C LYS A 49 10.40 -18.51 17.50
N GLU A 50 10.45 -19.53 16.65
CA GLU A 50 11.39 -20.65 16.72
C GLU A 50 12.50 -20.52 15.65
N THR A 51 13.33 -19.50 15.80
CA THR A 51 14.49 -19.24 14.93
C THR A 51 15.78 -19.70 15.61
N PRO A 52 16.71 -20.37 14.91
CA PRO A 52 18.03 -20.68 15.44
C PRO A 52 18.78 -19.43 15.93
N GLY A 53 19.74 -19.60 16.85
CA GLY A 53 20.39 -18.49 17.58
C GLY A 53 20.96 -17.37 16.70
N VAL A 54 21.56 -17.69 15.55
CA VAL A 54 22.09 -16.69 14.60
C VAL A 54 20.99 -15.83 13.99
N PHE A 55 19.85 -16.44 13.60
CA PHE A 55 18.71 -15.71 13.03
C PHE A 55 17.96 -14.89 14.08
N ALA A 56 17.87 -15.39 15.32
CA ALA A 56 17.33 -14.62 16.44
C ALA A 56 18.15 -13.35 16.68
N HIS A 57 19.48 -13.44 16.58
CA HIS A 57 20.37 -12.28 16.71
C HIS A 57 20.17 -11.27 15.56
N VAL A 58 20.13 -11.72 14.30
CA VAL A 58 19.90 -10.84 13.13
C VAL A 58 18.56 -10.12 13.25
N ARG A 59 17.49 -10.84 13.56
CA ARG A 59 16.15 -10.29 13.81
C ARG A 59 16.18 -9.22 14.90
N GLN A 60 16.81 -9.53 16.05
CA GLN A 60 16.88 -8.59 17.16
C GLN A 60 17.67 -7.33 16.78
N SER A 61 18.74 -7.46 15.99
CA SER A 61 19.49 -6.33 15.46
C SER A 61 18.67 -5.47 14.51
N VAL A 62 17.89 -6.06 13.60
CA VAL A 62 16.99 -5.32 12.69
C VAL A 62 15.91 -4.59 13.48
N VAL A 63 15.27 -5.25 14.45
CA VAL A 63 14.25 -4.61 15.31
C VAL A 63 14.84 -3.44 16.09
N ARG A 64 16.03 -3.60 16.68
CA ARG A 64 16.75 -2.51 17.37
C ARG A 64 17.05 -1.36 16.42
N LEU A 65 17.56 -1.66 15.23
CA LEU A 65 17.84 -0.65 14.21
C LEU A 65 16.57 0.13 13.83
N CYS A 66 15.45 -0.56 13.56
CA CYS A 66 14.18 0.10 13.28
C CYS A 66 13.71 0.97 14.46
N GLN A 67 13.84 0.50 15.70
CA GLN A 67 13.49 1.29 16.90
C GLN A 67 14.35 2.55 17.02
N ASP A 68 15.65 2.43 16.79
CA ASP A 68 16.57 3.56 16.86
C ASP A 68 16.30 4.57 15.74
N LEU A 69 16.01 4.08 14.53
CA LEU A 69 15.60 4.91 13.39
C LEU A 69 14.28 5.64 13.66
N LEU A 70 13.27 4.95 14.21
CA LEU A 70 11.97 5.54 14.52
C LEU A 70 12.03 6.57 15.66
N LYS A 71 12.93 6.39 16.63
CA LYS A 71 13.20 7.37 17.69
C LYS A 71 14.00 8.56 17.19
N CYS A 72 14.78 8.38 16.12
CA CYS A 72 15.63 9.42 15.55
C CYS A 72 14.78 10.46 14.78
N ASN A 73 14.55 11.62 15.40
CA ASN A 73 13.84 12.74 14.77
C ASN A 73 14.61 13.37 13.59
N LYS A 74 15.90 13.02 13.41
CA LYS A 74 16.77 13.53 12.34
C LYS A 74 16.45 12.91 10.97
N MET A 75 15.77 11.75 10.92
CA MET A 75 15.33 11.08 9.69
C MET A 75 13.82 11.22 9.47
N SER A 76 13.28 12.42 9.68
CA SER A 76 11.85 12.71 9.48
C SER A 76 11.50 13.11 8.03
N ASP A 77 12.51 13.19 7.17
CA ASP A 77 12.35 13.53 5.76
C ASP A 77 11.86 12.33 4.95
N LYS A 78 10.88 12.60 4.09
CA LYS A 78 10.33 11.62 3.16
C LYS A 78 11.32 11.37 2.03
N SER A 79 11.34 10.12 1.55
CA SER A 79 12.12 9.74 0.37
C SER A 79 11.77 10.62 -0.83
N TRP A 80 12.73 10.81 -1.74
CA TRP A 80 12.53 11.54 -2.99
C TRP A 80 11.40 10.96 -3.85
N VAL A 81 11.06 9.67 -3.68
CA VAL A 81 9.93 9.00 -4.35
C VAL A 81 8.60 9.72 -4.06
N TYR A 82 8.41 10.24 -2.84
CA TYR A 82 7.19 10.97 -2.47
C TYR A 82 6.99 12.25 -3.28
N LYS A 83 8.08 12.84 -3.81
CA LYS A 83 7.99 14.01 -4.72
C LYS A 83 7.32 13.66 -6.04
N TRP A 84 7.35 12.40 -6.45
CA TRP A 84 6.66 11.96 -7.67
C TRP A 84 5.15 11.81 -7.48
N MET A 85 4.69 11.68 -6.23
CA MET A 85 3.27 11.65 -5.87
C MET A 85 2.67 13.04 -5.66
N GLU A 86 3.50 14.09 -5.50
CA GLU A 86 3.03 15.48 -5.35
C GLU A 86 2.08 15.97 -6.45
N PRO A 87 2.21 15.62 -7.74
CA PRO A 87 1.27 16.07 -8.75
C PRO A 87 -0.12 15.44 -8.61
N ALA A 88 -0.23 14.27 -7.95
CA ALA A 88 -1.50 13.60 -7.71
C ALA A 88 -2.13 14.02 -6.37
N LEU A 89 -1.34 13.99 -5.30
CA LEU A 89 -1.83 14.19 -3.93
C LEU A 89 -1.61 15.63 -3.40
N GLY A 90 -0.97 16.48 -4.19
CA GLY A 90 -0.52 17.80 -3.77
C GLY A 90 0.57 17.74 -2.68
N LYS A 91 0.87 18.90 -2.09
CA LYS A 91 1.76 19.03 -0.93
C LYS A 91 0.98 18.84 0.37
N GLY A 92 0.50 17.61 0.59
CA GLY A 92 -0.32 17.19 1.73
C GLY A 92 0.42 16.33 2.77
N ILE A 93 -0.35 15.59 3.59
CA ILE A 93 0.16 14.78 4.70
C ILE A 93 1.09 13.63 4.28
N ILE A 94 0.88 13.08 3.08
CA ILE A 94 1.66 11.95 2.56
C ILE A 94 3.00 12.43 1.98
N THR A 95 3.00 13.58 1.29
CA THR A 95 4.13 14.07 0.49
C THR A 95 5.00 15.08 1.24
N CYS A 96 4.46 15.80 2.23
CA CYS A 96 5.25 16.74 3.02
C CYS A 96 6.15 16.03 4.05
N SER A 97 7.22 16.72 4.43
CA SER A 97 8.20 16.28 5.43
C SER A 97 8.29 17.25 6.62
N GLY A 98 8.95 16.81 7.70
CA GLY A 98 9.27 17.66 8.85
C GLY A 98 8.06 18.26 9.57
N GLU A 99 8.18 19.52 9.98
CA GLU A 99 7.18 20.22 10.80
C GLU A 99 5.82 20.36 10.11
N LYS A 100 5.80 20.56 8.77
CA LYS A 100 4.54 20.65 8.02
C LYS A 100 3.75 19.35 8.08
N ALA A 101 4.43 18.20 7.95
CA ALA A 101 3.78 16.89 8.08
C ALA A 101 3.27 16.64 9.50
N LYS A 102 4.05 17.03 10.53
CA LYS A 102 3.63 16.94 11.94
C LYS A 102 2.41 17.81 12.24
N PHE A 103 2.38 19.03 11.70
CA PHE A 103 1.25 19.95 11.84
C PHE A 103 -0.02 19.38 11.20
N LEU A 104 0.06 18.95 9.93
CA LEU A 104 -1.07 18.36 9.22
C LEU A 104 -1.61 17.10 9.92
N ARG A 105 -0.73 16.25 10.46
CA ARG A 105 -1.14 15.11 11.30
C ARG A 105 -1.89 15.57 12.53
N ARG A 106 -1.34 16.51 13.31
CA ARG A 106 -2.02 17.03 14.50
C ARG A 106 -3.41 17.59 14.19
N LEU A 107 -3.57 18.26 13.06
CA LEU A 107 -4.85 18.79 12.60
C LEU A 107 -5.84 17.70 12.20
N LEU A 108 -5.39 16.63 11.52
CA LEU A 108 -6.25 15.58 10.96
C LEU A 108 -6.59 14.46 11.95
N MET A 109 -5.71 14.17 12.92
CA MET A 109 -5.90 13.08 13.89
C MET A 109 -7.27 13.08 14.59
N PRO A 110 -7.87 14.21 14.98
CA PRO A 110 -9.21 14.21 15.59
C PRO A 110 -10.30 13.61 14.70
N SER A 111 -10.20 13.76 13.38
CA SER A 111 -11.14 13.18 12.41
C SER A 111 -11.02 11.67 12.28
N PHE A 112 -9.89 11.10 12.70
CA PHE A 112 -9.64 9.65 12.75
C PHE A 112 -9.81 9.06 14.15
N HIS A 113 -10.27 9.86 15.13
CA HIS A 113 -10.66 9.34 16.43
C HIS A 113 -11.91 8.45 16.27
N THR A 114 -12.03 7.40 17.08
CA THR A 114 -13.13 6.42 17.01
C THR A 114 -14.51 7.07 16.98
N ASP A 115 -14.72 8.12 17.77
CA ASP A 115 -16.00 8.85 17.79
C ASP A 115 -16.29 9.64 16.51
N ALA A 116 -15.26 10.12 15.80
CA ALA A 116 -15.43 10.75 14.51
C ALA A 116 -15.73 9.70 13.43
N VAL A 117 -15.01 8.58 13.43
CA VAL A 117 -15.25 7.46 12.49
C VAL A 117 -16.66 6.89 12.66
N ARG A 118 -17.20 6.82 13.88
CA ARG A 118 -18.58 6.40 14.16
C ARG A 118 -19.63 7.22 13.40
N LYS A 119 -19.36 8.49 13.08
CA LYS A 119 -20.27 9.33 12.30
C LYS A 119 -20.43 8.87 10.86
N HIS A 120 -19.45 8.11 10.34
CA HIS A 120 -19.44 7.58 8.98
C HIS A 120 -19.88 6.11 8.91
N LEU A 121 -20.25 5.48 10.05
CA LEU A 121 -20.71 4.08 10.06
C LEU A 121 -21.91 3.84 9.15
N LYS A 122 -22.81 4.82 9.04
CA LYS A 122 -23.96 4.73 8.14
C LYS A 122 -23.53 4.51 6.69
N VAL A 123 -22.56 5.29 6.21
CA VAL A 123 -21.97 5.14 4.88
C VAL A 123 -21.35 3.76 4.70
N PHE A 124 -20.59 3.31 5.69
CA PHE A 124 -19.92 2.00 5.62
C PHE A 124 -20.91 0.85 5.51
N ILE A 125 -22.02 0.91 6.26
CA ILE A 125 -23.08 -0.10 6.23
C ILE A 125 -23.76 -0.10 4.87
N GLU A 126 -24.20 1.06 4.37
CA GLU A 126 -24.91 1.18 3.09
C GLU A 126 -24.07 0.69 1.90
N GLU A 127 -22.79 1.05 1.85
CA GLU A 127 -21.89 0.61 0.78
C GLU A 127 -21.52 -0.88 0.92
N SER A 128 -21.43 -1.40 2.15
CA SER A 128 -21.22 -2.84 2.38
C SER A 128 -22.43 -3.67 1.97
N GLU A 129 -23.66 -3.21 2.23
CA GLU A 129 -24.89 -3.85 1.76
C GLU A 129 -24.96 -3.87 0.23
N THR A 130 -24.55 -2.77 -0.40
CA THR A 130 -24.39 -2.69 -1.86
C THR A 130 -23.40 -3.73 -2.37
N LEU A 131 -22.22 -3.84 -1.75
CA LEU A 131 -21.22 -4.85 -2.11
C LEU A 131 -21.76 -6.27 -2.01
N VAL A 132 -22.46 -6.60 -0.93
CA VAL A 132 -23.08 -7.92 -0.75
C VAL A 132 -24.09 -8.21 -1.86
N ASN A 133 -24.89 -7.22 -2.26
CA ASN A 133 -25.88 -7.41 -3.32
C ASN A 133 -25.23 -7.66 -4.68
N VAL A 134 -24.17 -6.91 -5.04
CA VAL A 134 -23.41 -7.14 -6.27
C VAL A 134 -22.73 -8.51 -6.25
N LEU A 135 -22.11 -8.90 -5.14
CA LEU A 135 -21.43 -10.19 -5.02
C LEU A 135 -22.37 -11.39 -5.09
N LYS A 136 -23.64 -11.24 -4.68
CA LYS A 136 -24.65 -12.31 -4.85
C LYS A 136 -24.85 -12.67 -6.32
N GLU A 137 -24.80 -11.70 -7.22
CA GLU A 137 -24.97 -11.93 -8.66
C GLU A 137 -23.77 -12.71 -9.26
N GLU A 138 -22.60 -12.54 -8.67
CA GLU A 138 -21.36 -13.22 -9.07
C GLU A 138 -21.28 -14.69 -8.62
N THR A 139 -22.19 -15.15 -7.74
CA THR A 139 -22.19 -16.54 -7.23
C THR A 139 -22.48 -17.58 -8.30
N ASN A 140 -23.01 -17.17 -9.45
CA ASN A 140 -23.29 -18.04 -10.59
C ASN A 140 -22.06 -18.26 -11.50
N LYS A 141 -20.93 -17.58 -11.23
CA LYS A 141 -19.70 -17.70 -12.02
C LYS A 141 -18.73 -18.70 -11.39
N GLU A 142 -17.95 -19.36 -12.23
CA GLU A 142 -16.93 -20.33 -11.78
C GLU A 142 -15.75 -19.65 -11.06
N PHE A 143 -15.39 -18.43 -11.47
CA PHE A 143 -14.33 -17.64 -10.85
C PHE A 143 -14.69 -16.15 -10.86
N THR A 144 -14.46 -15.50 -9.72
CA THR A 144 -14.73 -14.07 -9.53
C THR A 144 -13.53 -13.41 -8.87
N ASN A 145 -12.99 -12.37 -9.49
CA ASN A 145 -11.96 -11.55 -8.88
C ASN A 145 -12.60 -10.57 -7.86
N ILE A 146 -12.56 -10.95 -6.58
CA ILE A 146 -13.15 -10.18 -5.48
C ILE A 146 -12.41 -8.86 -5.22
N GLU A 147 -11.12 -8.78 -5.54
CA GLU A 147 -10.28 -7.59 -5.30
C GLU A 147 -10.89 -6.34 -5.94
N ASN A 148 -11.35 -6.45 -7.18
CA ASN A 148 -11.98 -5.35 -7.90
C ASN A 148 -13.23 -4.81 -7.19
N PHE A 149 -14.08 -5.70 -6.67
CA PHE A 149 -15.31 -5.31 -5.97
C PHE A 149 -15.01 -4.64 -4.63
N ILE A 150 -14.03 -5.15 -3.88
CA ILE A 150 -13.58 -4.55 -2.62
C ILE A 150 -12.97 -3.17 -2.86
N THR A 151 -12.11 -3.03 -3.88
CA THR A 151 -11.49 -1.75 -4.24
C THR A 151 -12.55 -0.72 -4.63
N LEU A 152 -13.54 -1.10 -5.45
CA LEU A 152 -14.64 -0.22 -5.83
C LEU A 152 -15.49 0.21 -4.64
N CYS A 153 -15.87 -0.72 -3.76
CA CYS A 153 -16.60 -0.41 -2.53
C CYS A 153 -15.80 0.55 -1.63
N THR A 154 -14.49 0.32 -1.50
CA THR A 154 -13.60 1.17 -0.68
C THR A 154 -13.53 2.59 -1.25
N ILE A 155 -13.46 2.72 -2.58
CA ILE A 155 -13.48 4.00 -3.28
C ILE A 155 -14.78 4.75 -2.99
N ASP A 156 -15.94 4.08 -3.10
CA ASP A 156 -17.24 4.69 -2.79
C ASP A 156 -17.33 5.15 -1.33
N ILE A 157 -16.93 4.30 -0.39
CA ILE A 157 -16.89 4.63 1.04
C ILE A 157 -16.04 5.88 1.31
N VAL A 158 -14.82 5.93 0.75
CA VAL A 158 -13.89 7.04 0.98
C VAL A 158 -14.43 8.32 0.35
N LEU A 159 -14.96 8.26 -0.87
CA LEU A 159 -15.45 9.43 -1.59
C LEU A 159 -16.73 9.97 -0.97
N GLU A 160 -17.66 9.12 -0.55
CA GLU A 160 -18.85 9.57 0.17
C GLU A 160 -18.49 10.15 1.55
N THR A 161 -17.53 9.54 2.25
CA THR A 161 -17.06 10.05 3.56
C THR A 161 -16.37 11.41 3.43
N MET A 162 -15.58 11.63 2.38
CA MET A 162 -14.79 12.85 2.19
C MET A 162 -15.55 13.97 1.50
N LEU A 163 -16.39 13.65 0.50
CA LEU A 163 -17.09 14.60 -0.35
C LEU A 163 -18.56 14.77 0.04
N GLY A 164 -19.13 13.82 0.77
CA GLY A 164 -20.54 13.85 1.18
C GLY A 164 -21.53 13.47 0.08
N THR A 165 -21.04 12.96 -1.06
CA THR A 165 -21.84 12.61 -2.22
C THR A 165 -21.65 11.16 -2.61
N LYS A 166 -22.76 10.46 -2.90
CA LYS A 166 -22.74 9.11 -3.47
C LYS A 166 -22.32 9.16 -4.94
N MET A 167 -21.23 8.48 -5.26
CA MET A 167 -20.78 8.31 -6.64
C MET A 167 -21.20 6.97 -7.25
N ASP A 168 -21.59 6.00 -6.43
CA ASP A 168 -22.08 4.68 -6.83
C ASP A 168 -21.16 4.02 -7.87
N VAL A 169 -19.83 4.14 -7.72
CA VAL A 169 -18.85 3.62 -8.68
C VAL A 169 -18.98 2.09 -8.82
N LEU A 170 -19.29 1.40 -7.72
CA LEU A 170 -19.53 -0.04 -7.68
C LEU A 170 -20.78 -0.48 -8.45
N LYS A 171 -21.88 0.30 -8.41
CA LYS A 171 -23.15 -0.03 -9.11
C LYS A 171 -23.19 0.47 -10.53
N ASN A 172 -22.87 1.74 -10.72
CA ASN A 172 -23.03 2.45 -11.99
C ASN A 172 -21.80 2.33 -12.88
N GLY A 173 -20.74 1.68 -12.38
CA GLY A 173 -19.51 1.48 -13.13
C GLY A 173 -18.98 2.80 -13.65
N ASN A 174 -18.86 3.82 -12.79
CA ASN A 174 -18.16 5.07 -13.14
C ASN A 174 -16.65 4.76 -13.29
N LEU A 175 -16.36 4.00 -14.33
CA LEU A 175 -15.08 3.44 -14.74
C LEU A 175 -14.09 4.56 -14.91
N LEU A 176 -14.53 5.78 -15.23
CA LEU A 176 -13.63 6.91 -15.42
C LEU A 176 -12.81 7.22 -14.16
N TYR A 177 -13.40 7.24 -12.97
CA TYR A 177 -12.65 7.49 -11.74
C TYR A 177 -11.69 6.33 -11.44
N LYS A 178 -12.21 5.10 -11.44
CA LYS A 178 -11.41 3.89 -11.17
C LYS A 178 -10.27 3.74 -12.18
N THR A 179 -10.57 3.78 -13.47
CA THR A 179 -9.59 3.66 -14.56
C THR A 179 -8.58 4.79 -14.53
N ALA A 180 -8.98 6.04 -14.27
CA ALA A 180 -8.01 7.13 -14.14
C ALA A 180 -7.06 6.90 -12.95
N LEU A 181 -7.56 6.39 -11.82
CA LEU A 181 -6.76 6.07 -10.65
C LEU A 181 -5.82 4.88 -10.91
N GLU A 182 -6.33 3.77 -11.44
CA GLU A 182 -5.55 2.57 -11.78
C GLU A 182 -4.45 2.89 -12.79
N ARG A 183 -4.76 3.66 -13.84
CA ARG A 183 -3.77 4.04 -14.85
C ARG A 183 -2.70 4.98 -14.27
N ALA A 184 -3.07 5.86 -13.35
CA ALA A 184 -2.11 6.70 -12.65
C ALA A 184 -1.17 5.87 -11.76
N GLU A 185 -1.72 4.88 -11.06
CA GLU A 185 -0.97 3.92 -10.26
C GLU A 185 -0.01 3.08 -11.12
N ASP A 186 -0.48 2.52 -12.24
CA ASP A 186 0.33 1.78 -13.20
C ASP A 186 1.51 2.60 -13.71
N ILE A 187 1.27 3.87 -14.05
CA ILE A 187 2.33 4.78 -14.51
C ILE A 187 3.33 5.06 -13.39
N PHE A 188 2.87 5.23 -12.16
CA PHE A 188 3.73 5.43 -11.00
C PHE A 188 4.62 4.21 -10.74
N ILE A 189 4.05 3.00 -10.76
CA ILE A 189 4.78 1.74 -10.61
C ILE A 189 5.78 1.56 -11.77
N SER A 190 5.34 1.80 -13.01
CA SER A 190 6.21 1.80 -14.20
C SER A 190 7.39 2.76 -14.06
N ARG A 191 7.18 3.94 -13.46
CA ARG A 191 8.25 4.91 -13.19
C ARG A 191 9.24 4.42 -12.14
N LEU A 192 8.78 3.72 -11.09
CA LEU A 192 9.67 3.12 -10.09
C LEU A 192 10.65 2.12 -10.74
N TYR A 193 10.16 1.28 -11.66
CA TYR A 193 10.96 0.24 -12.31
C TYR A 193 11.84 0.71 -13.47
N LYS A 194 11.69 1.95 -13.94
CA LYS A 194 12.41 2.48 -15.10
C LYS A 194 13.32 3.64 -14.67
N PRO A 195 14.58 3.37 -14.27
CA PRO A 195 15.52 4.40 -13.82
C PRO A 195 15.68 5.60 -14.77
N TRP A 196 15.53 5.39 -16.09
CA TRP A 196 15.58 6.46 -17.08
C TRP A 196 14.37 7.42 -17.03
N LEU A 197 13.26 7.04 -16.38
CA LEU A 197 12.10 7.90 -16.13
C LEU A 197 12.17 8.61 -14.75
N TRP A 198 13.23 8.41 -13.97
CA TRP A 198 13.36 9.03 -12.66
C TRP A 198 13.53 10.56 -12.76
N PRO A 199 14.37 11.10 -13.67
CA PRO A 199 14.48 12.54 -13.83
C PRO A 199 13.14 13.12 -14.31
N SER A 200 12.55 14.01 -13.51
CA SER A 200 11.20 14.54 -13.78
C SER A 200 11.08 15.22 -15.14
N PHE A 201 12.13 15.89 -15.63
CA PHE A 201 12.11 16.50 -16.96
C PHE A 201 11.95 15.47 -18.08
N ILE A 202 12.55 14.28 -17.95
CA ILE A 202 12.39 13.20 -18.93
C ILE A 202 10.95 12.69 -18.85
N PHE A 203 10.50 12.35 -17.63
CA PHE A 203 9.15 11.81 -17.41
C PHE A 203 8.06 12.68 -18.01
N TRP A 204 8.05 13.99 -17.72
CA TRP A 204 7.01 14.89 -18.22
C TRP A 204 7.00 15.08 -19.74
N ASN A 205 8.12 14.81 -20.41
CA ASN A 205 8.22 14.84 -21.87
C ASN A 205 7.83 13.50 -22.53
N THR A 206 7.74 12.41 -21.76
CA THR A 206 7.30 11.11 -22.27
C THR A 206 5.77 11.01 -22.44
N THR A 207 5.32 10.01 -23.20
CA THR A 207 3.90 9.66 -23.31
C THR A 207 3.29 9.38 -21.94
N HIS A 208 3.98 8.64 -21.07
CA HIS A 208 3.51 8.32 -19.72
C HIS A 208 3.29 9.56 -18.86
N GLY A 209 4.17 10.56 -18.94
CA GLY A 209 4.00 11.81 -18.18
C GLY A 209 2.81 12.64 -18.65
N LYS A 210 2.55 12.66 -19.96
CA LYS A 210 1.38 13.34 -20.56
C LYS A 210 0.08 12.63 -20.18
N GLU A 211 0.05 11.30 -20.29
CA GLU A 211 -1.08 10.45 -19.92
C GLU A 211 -1.41 10.58 -18.42
N PHE A 212 -0.39 10.53 -17.55
CA PHE A 212 -0.56 10.75 -16.11
C PHE A 212 -1.21 12.11 -15.81
N LYS A 213 -0.75 13.18 -16.48
CA LYS A 213 -1.31 14.52 -16.31
C LYS A 213 -2.78 14.59 -16.75
N GLN A 214 -3.15 13.90 -17.82
CA GLN A 214 -4.54 13.82 -18.29
C GLN A 214 -5.43 13.13 -17.26
N TYR A 215 -5.02 11.98 -16.74
CA TYR A 215 -5.78 11.26 -15.71
C TYR A 215 -5.91 12.06 -14.41
N MET A 216 -4.87 12.78 -13.99
CA MET A 216 -4.98 13.67 -12.82
C MET A 216 -5.99 14.79 -13.04
N ASN A 217 -6.06 15.36 -14.25
CA ASN A 217 -7.06 16.37 -14.55
C ASN A 217 -8.49 15.80 -14.49
N VAL A 218 -8.70 14.56 -14.98
CA VAL A 218 -10.00 13.88 -14.89
C VAL A 218 -10.40 13.67 -13.43
N LEU A 219 -9.48 13.17 -12.58
CA LEU A 219 -9.75 12.97 -11.15
C LEU A 219 -10.07 14.28 -10.43
N ASP A 220 -9.34 15.35 -10.73
CA ASP A 220 -9.58 16.69 -10.16
C ASP A 220 -10.95 17.23 -10.61
N GLU A 221 -11.33 17.03 -11.87
CA GLU A 221 -12.63 17.45 -12.40
C GLU A 221 -13.79 16.69 -11.73
N ILE A 222 -13.67 15.37 -11.57
CA ILE A 222 -14.68 14.56 -10.89
C ILE A 222 -14.83 15.02 -9.44
N THR A 223 -13.70 15.23 -8.76
CA THR A 223 -13.69 15.67 -7.35
C THR A 223 -14.31 17.06 -7.19
N LYS A 224 -14.10 17.97 -8.16
CA LYS A 224 -14.71 19.31 -8.17
C LYS A 224 -16.21 19.28 -8.43
N ARG A 225 -16.70 18.39 -9.30
CA ARG A 225 -18.14 18.24 -9.59
C ARG A 225 -18.91 17.62 -8.42
N ALA A 226 -18.25 16.84 -7.59
CA ALA A 226 -18.81 16.23 -6.39
C ALA A 226 -18.89 17.16 -5.17
N ARG A 227 -18.35 18.38 -5.26
CA ARG A 227 -18.40 19.41 -4.20
C ARG A 227 -19.44 20.48 -4.54
#